data_AF-A0A094P6E6-F1
#
_entry.id   AF-A0A094P6E6-F1
#
_cell.length_a   1.000
_cell.length_b   1.000
_cell.length_c   1.000
_cell.angle_alpha   90.00
_cell.angle_beta   90.00
_cell.angle_gamma   90.00
#
_symmetry.space_group_name_H-M   'P 1'
#
loop_
_entity.id
_entity.type
_entity.pdbx_description
1 polymer ?
#
loop_
_entity_poly.entity_id
_entity_poly.type
_entity_poly.pdbx_seq_one_letter_code
_entity_poly.pdbx_strand_id
1 'polypeptide(L)'
;MLASGVLALLLGFGGVATGTAVWFEACSQASRTAGECLGISTSVGPAGVTLGASVTTPGSPGSSASTPAASVFSSPRIPRPPRNPVLGSRQCSIILAGLCRGQSAPKNPPPPRVWVQRAPIPPTTVRDLASFQPLPPGILIEPGSWSLPRVPTNIFSNAGVQSQSGTLLGWPIEVRFTPQRFRWSYGDGARATVSGAGSRWGSKRFGKTSTSHVYAAPGTYRVTLQVDYSVSYRFDQGGFVSLAGTVSRTGAPATLQILRVDSVLVDEGCPQGGLVQGRCE
;
A
#
# COMPACT_ATOMS: atom_id res chain seq x y z
N MET A 1 -63.05 -23.93 13.65
CA MET A 1 -62.53 -24.42 12.35
C MET A 1 -61.08 -23.99 12.25
N LEU A 2 -60.19 -24.90 12.67
CA LEU A 2 -58.75 -24.80 12.54
C LEU A 2 -58.39 -25.32 11.15
N ALA A 3 -57.62 -24.57 10.36
CA ALA A 3 -57.00 -25.05 9.14
C ALA A 3 -55.52 -24.72 9.21
N SER A 4 -54.76 -25.64 9.83
CA SER A 4 -53.32 -25.68 9.81
C SER A 4 -52.83 -26.01 8.40
N GLY A 5 -52.20 -25.05 7.74
CA GLY A 5 -51.49 -25.28 6.48
C GLY A 5 -50.12 -25.89 6.74
N VAL A 6 -50.00 -27.19 6.45
CA VAL A 6 -48.72 -27.90 6.34
C VAL A 6 -48.14 -27.59 4.95
N LEU A 7 -46.99 -26.92 4.90
CA LEU A 7 -46.18 -26.82 3.70
C LEU A 7 -44.81 -27.45 4.00
N ALA A 8 -44.60 -28.64 3.45
CA ALA A 8 -43.33 -29.35 3.40
C ALA A 8 -42.74 -29.24 1.98
N LEU A 9 -41.40 -29.16 1.88
CA LEU A 9 -40.48 -29.23 0.72
C LEU A 9 -39.50 -28.03 0.81
N LEU A 10 -38.17 -28.10 0.68
CA LEU A 10 -37.21 -29.15 0.28
C LEU A 10 -35.86 -28.84 0.96
N LEU A 11 -35.26 -29.83 1.60
CA LEU A 11 -33.84 -29.82 1.97
C LEU A 11 -33.00 -30.05 0.69
N GLY A 12 -32.45 -28.98 0.13
CA GLY A 12 -31.46 -29.05 -0.94
C GLY A 12 -30.09 -29.43 -0.39
N PHE A 13 -29.83 -30.73 -0.28
CA PHE A 13 -28.47 -31.27 -0.26
C PHE A 13 -27.97 -31.43 -1.70
N GLY A 14 -26.71 -31.08 -1.94
CA GLY A 14 -25.95 -31.58 -3.10
C GLY A 14 -25.56 -30.51 -4.11
N GLY A 15 -24.34 -30.01 -3.99
CA GLY A 15 -23.73 -29.15 -4.99
C GLY A 15 -22.35 -28.65 -4.58
N VAL A 16 -21.48 -29.52 -4.05
CA VAL A 16 -20.06 -29.19 -3.97
C VAL A 16 -19.56 -29.13 -5.40
N ALA A 17 -19.29 -27.94 -5.90
CA ALA A 17 -18.60 -27.77 -7.17
C ALA A 17 -17.22 -28.43 -7.02
N THR A 18 -17.09 -29.64 -7.56
CA THR A 18 -15.79 -30.30 -7.73
C THR A 18 -14.96 -29.38 -8.60
N GLY A 19 -14.00 -28.70 -7.97
CA GLY A 19 -12.99 -27.94 -8.69
C GLY A 19 -12.38 -28.85 -9.74
N THR A 20 -12.36 -28.39 -10.98
CA THR A 20 -11.61 -29.04 -12.06
C THR A 20 -10.18 -29.19 -11.57
N ALA A 21 -9.76 -30.43 -11.32
CA ALA A 21 -8.37 -30.75 -11.12
C ALA A 21 -7.63 -30.28 -12.37
N VAL A 22 -6.87 -29.20 -12.23
CA VAL A 22 -5.92 -28.77 -13.24
C VAL A 22 -4.83 -29.84 -13.20
N TRP A 23 -4.86 -30.78 -14.14
CA TRP A 23 -3.78 -31.73 -14.31
C TRP A 23 -2.55 -30.94 -14.76
N PHE A 24 -1.64 -30.65 -13.83
CA PHE A 24 -0.28 -30.31 -14.21
C PHE A 24 0.30 -31.54 -14.90
N GLU A 25 0.82 -31.37 -16.11
CA GLU A 25 1.57 -32.42 -16.81
C GLU A 25 2.59 -33.02 -15.86
N ALA A 26 2.46 -34.33 -15.62
CA ALA A 26 3.44 -35.06 -14.83
C ALA A 26 4.82 -34.86 -15.47
N CYS A 27 5.81 -34.45 -14.67
CA CYS A 27 7.15 -34.17 -15.17
C CYS A 27 7.68 -35.33 -16.02
N SER A 28 8.12 -34.98 -17.24
CA SER A 28 8.85 -35.90 -18.11
C SER A 28 10.11 -36.42 -17.41
N GLN A 29 10.58 -37.62 -17.79
CA GLN A 29 11.82 -38.18 -17.23
C GLN A 29 13.02 -37.25 -17.41
N ALA A 30 13.10 -36.53 -18.54
CA ALA A 30 14.16 -35.56 -18.79
C ALA A 30 14.18 -34.41 -17.76
N SER A 31 13.00 -33.91 -17.36
CA SER A 31 12.85 -32.82 -16.38
C SER A 31 13.23 -33.26 -14.97
N ARG A 32 13.06 -34.54 -14.64
CA ARG A 32 13.49 -35.11 -13.35
C ARG A 32 15.01 -35.24 -13.28
N THR A 33 15.65 -35.67 -14.36
CA THR A 33 17.12 -35.85 -14.42
C THR A 33 17.86 -34.52 -14.39
N ALA A 34 17.27 -33.44 -14.92
CA ALA A 34 17.84 -32.10 -14.91
C ALA A 34 17.74 -31.36 -13.56
N GLY A 35 16.98 -31.89 -12.59
CA GLY A 35 16.77 -31.24 -11.28
C GLY A 35 15.90 -29.98 -11.34
N GLU A 36 15.25 -29.71 -12.46
CA GLU A 36 14.40 -28.53 -12.68
C GLU A 36 12.90 -28.82 -12.46
N CYS A 37 12.54 -30.05 -12.13
CA CYS A 37 11.16 -30.44 -11.83
C CYS A 37 10.79 -30.07 -10.39
N LEU A 38 9.95 -29.05 -10.24
CA LEU A 38 9.31 -28.67 -8.97
C LEU A 38 7.87 -29.21 -8.96
N GLY A 39 7.59 -30.21 -8.12
CA GLY A 39 6.23 -30.73 -7.95
C GLY A 39 5.46 -29.88 -6.96
N ILE A 40 4.43 -29.15 -7.42
CA ILE A 40 3.50 -28.42 -6.55
C ILE A 40 2.21 -29.22 -6.48
N SER A 41 1.79 -29.55 -5.27
CA SER A 41 0.52 -30.22 -5.00
C SER A 41 -0.38 -29.32 -4.16
N THR A 42 -1.67 -29.34 -4.48
CA THR A 42 -2.69 -28.60 -3.74
C THR A 42 -3.74 -29.58 -3.27
N SER A 43 -4.12 -29.50 -2.00
CA SER A 43 -5.23 -30.28 -1.45
C SER A 43 -6.16 -29.35 -0.67
N VAL A 44 -7.46 -29.50 -0.92
CA VAL A 44 -8.51 -28.70 -0.27
C VAL A 44 -9.26 -29.61 0.67
N GLY A 45 -9.23 -29.30 1.97
CA GLY A 45 -9.96 -30.01 3.01
C GLY A 45 -10.92 -29.09 3.77
N PRO A 46 -11.80 -29.65 4.61
CA PRO A 46 -12.74 -28.86 5.41
C PRO A 46 -12.07 -27.93 6.44
N ALA A 47 -10.78 -28.12 6.73
CA ALA A 47 -9.99 -27.29 7.63
C ALA A 47 -9.15 -26.21 6.92
N GLY A 48 -9.16 -26.14 5.59
CA GLY A 48 -8.40 -25.15 4.82
C GLY A 48 -7.74 -25.70 3.54
N VAL A 49 -6.91 -24.87 2.91
CA VAL A 49 -6.15 -25.22 1.69
C VAL A 49 -4.69 -25.46 2.07
N THR A 50 -4.15 -26.62 1.69
CA THR A 50 -2.74 -26.99 1.92
C THR A 50 -1.98 -27.02 0.60
N LEU A 51 -0.86 -26.30 0.55
CA LEU A 51 0.08 -26.26 -0.58
C LEU A 51 1.36 -26.99 -0.17
N GLY A 52 1.72 -28.06 -0.90
CA GLY A 52 2.93 -28.83 -0.67
C GLY A 52 3.86 -28.78 -1.88
N ALA A 53 5.16 -28.57 -1.66
CA ALA A 53 6.18 -28.62 -2.71
C ALA A 53 7.17 -29.76 -2.43
N SER A 54 7.42 -30.61 -3.44
CA SER A 54 8.45 -31.65 -3.39
C SER A 54 9.51 -31.39 -4.44
N VAL A 55 10.77 -31.35 -4.01
CA VAL A 55 11.95 -31.25 -4.88
C VAL A 55 12.64 -32.60 -4.89
N THR A 56 12.87 -33.15 -6.08
CA THR A 56 13.60 -34.41 -6.23
C THR A 56 15.02 -34.10 -6.66
N THR A 57 16.00 -34.40 -5.80
CA THR A 57 17.42 -34.26 -6.13
C THR A 57 17.94 -35.61 -6.66
N PRO A 58 18.48 -35.69 -7.89
CA PRO A 58 19.02 -36.95 -8.41
C PRO A 58 20.17 -37.48 -7.53
N GLY A 59 20.16 -38.78 -7.23
CA GLY A 59 21.25 -39.46 -6.53
C GLY A 59 22.49 -39.62 -7.42
N SER A 60 23.67 -39.70 -6.80
CA SER A 60 24.96 -39.85 -7.51
C SER A 60 25.07 -41.19 -8.26
N PRO A 61 25.76 -41.25 -9.41
CA PRO A 61 25.99 -42.51 -10.12
C PRO A 61 26.81 -43.50 -9.29
N GLY A 62 26.35 -44.76 -9.22
CA GLY A 62 27.07 -45.86 -8.58
C GLY A 62 28.34 -46.26 -9.35
N SER A 63 29.39 -46.63 -8.61
CA SER A 63 30.69 -47.04 -9.17
C SER A 63 30.66 -48.47 -9.71
N SER A 64 30.95 -48.64 -11.00
CA SER A 64 31.29 -49.95 -11.56
C SER A 64 32.78 -50.22 -11.35
N ALA A 65 33.11 -51.29 -10.63
CA ALA A 65 34.46 -51.77 -10.43
C ALA A 65 35.01 -52.42 -11.72
N SER A 66 36.25 -52.06 -12.09
CA SER A 66 37.00 -52.74 -13.14
C SER A 66 38.28 -53.30 -12.54
N THR A 67 38.42 -54.63 -12.50
CA THR A 67 39.66 -55.37 -12.22
C THR A 67 40.72 -55.14 -13.31
N PRO A 68 42.02 -55.21 -13.00
CA PRO A 68 43.08 -54.87 -13.94
C PRO A 68 43.43 -56.07 -14.84
N ALA A 69 43.59 -55.81 -16.14
CA ALA A 69 44.32 -56.71 -17.03
C ALA A 69 45.66 -56.04 -17.38
N ALA A 70 46.74 -56.70 -16.99
CA ALA A 70 48.10 -56.33 -17.33
C ALA A 70 48.42 -56.77 -18.76
N SER A 71 49.10 -55.91 -19.52
CA SER A 71 50.03 -56.37 -20.55
C SER A 71 51.12 -55.33 -20.80
N VAL A 72 52.33 -55.82 -20.58
CA VAL A 72 53.64 -55.22 -20.80
C VAL A 72 53.86 -55.01 -22.29
N PHE A 73 54.33 -53.83 -22.70
CA PHE A 73 55.17 -53.70 -23.89
C PHE A 73 56.18 -52.55 -23.73
N SER A 74 57.45 -52.93 -23.76
CA SER A 74 58.62 -52.08 -23.58
C SER A 74 59.10 -51.50 -24.90
N SER A 75 59.42 -50.21 -24.93
CA SER A 75 60.41 -49.63 -25.86
C SER A 75 60.96 -48.30 -25.31
N PRO A 76 62.28 -48.05 -25.35
CA PRO A 76 62.89 -46.90 -24.69
C PRO A 76 63.13 -45.75 -25.67
N ARG A 77 62.52 -44.58 -25.46
CA ARG A 77 62.95 -43.31 -26.06
C ARG A 77 62.64 -42.09 -25.18
N ILE A 78 63.71 -41.55 -24.59
CA ILE A 78 64.06 -40.14 -24.30
C ILE A 78 62.94 -39.19 -23.77
N PRO A 79 63.12 -38.52 -22.61
CA PRO A 79 62.09 -37.67 -22.00
C PRO A 79 61.82 -36.42 -22.84
N ARG A 80 60.53 -36.13 -23.10
CA ARG A 80 60.12 -34.78 -23.51
C ARG A 80 60.13 -33.87 -22.26
N PRO A 81 60.59 -32.62 -22.37
CA PRO A 81 60.64 -31.71 -21.23
C PRO A 81 59.24 -31.49 -20.64
N PRO A 82 59.11 -31.28 -19.31
CA PRO A 82 57.82 -31.03 -18.70
C PRO A 82 57.25 -29.72 -19.26
N ARG A 83 56.26 -29.83 -20.14
CA ARG A 83 55.35 -28.72 -20.38
C ARG A 83 54.49 -28.61 -19.13
N ASN A 84 54.88 -27.74 -18.21
CA ASN A 84 53.93 -27.21 -17.23
C ASN A 84 52.79 -26.57 -18.02
N PRO A 85 51.55 -27.07 -17.94
CA PRO A 85 50.42 -26.31 -18.42
C PRO A 85 50.22 -25.16 -17.42
N VAL A 86 50.68 -23.97 -17.81
CA VAL A 86 50.23 -22.72 -17.17
C VAL A 86 48.92 -22.35 -17.84
N LEU A 87 47.81 -22.77 -17.24
CA LEU A 87 46.50 -22.15 -17.38
C LEU A 87 45.59 -22.65 -16.25
N GLY A 88 45.20 -21.73 -15.35
CA GLY A 88 44.16 -21.96 -14.36
C GLY A 88 44.69 -22.35 -12.98
N SER A 89 44.92 -21.33 -12.17
CA SER A 89 45.34 -21.38 -10.77
C SER A 89 44.41 -22.18 -9.84
N ARG A 90 45.05 -23.07 -9.06
CA ARG A 90 44.91 -23.26 -7.60
C ARG A 90 43.61 -23.90 -7.08
N GLN A 91 43.53 -25.22 -7.26
CA GLN A 91 43.25 -26.26 -6.24
C GLN A 91 42.85 -27.53 -6.99
N CYS A 92 43.82 -28.40 -7.27
CA CYS A 92 43.53 -29.71 -7.83
C CYS A 92 43.08 -30.61 -6.67
N SER A 93 41.77 -30.72 -6.45
CA SER A 93 41.22 -31.49 -5.32
C SER A 93 41.34 -33.01 -5.52
N ILE A 94 41.46 -33.48 -6.77
CA ILE A 94 41.52 -34.91 -7.12
C ILE A 94 42.53 -35.15 -8.24
N ILE A 95 43.54 -36.00 -7.98
CA ILE A 95 44.54 -36.48 -8.94
C ILE A 95 44.35 -38.00 -9.13
N LEU A 96 44.14 -38.46 -10.36
CA LEU A 96 44.21 -39.89 -10.72
C LEU A 96 45.21 -40.06 -11.88
N ALA A 97 46.11 -41.05 -11.75
CA ALA A 97 47.15 -41.36 -12.74
C ALA A 97 48.01 -40.14 -13.18
N GLY A 98 48.29 -39.21 -12.25
CA GLY A 98 49.15 -38.06 -12.49
C GLY A 98 48.52 -36.92 -13.29
N LEU A 99 47.20 -36.96 -13.55
CA LEU A 99 46.47 -35.93 -14.28
C LEU A 99 45.43 -35.25 -13.38
N CYS A 100 45.37 -33.92 -13.43
CA CYS A 100 44.36 -33.14 -12.71
C CYS A 100 43.02 -33.21 -13.44
N ARG A 101 41.97 -33.67 -12.74
CA ARG A 101 40.60 -33.61 -13.24
C ARG A 101 39.93 -32.35 -12.69
N GLY A 102 40.02 -31.25 -13.42
CA GLY A 102 39.17 -30.08 -13.16
C GLY A 102 37.73 -30.38 -13.58
N GLN A 103 36.75 -29.91 -12.80
CA GLN A 103 35.41 -29.74 -13.36
C GLN A 103 35.51 -28.64 -14.41
N SER A 104 35.54 -29.01 -15.69
CA SER A 104 35.38 -28.03 -16.76
C SER A 104 34.04 -27.34 -16.57
N ALA A 105 34.02 -26.00 -16.68
CA ALA A 105 32.78 -25.25 -16.69
C ALA A 105 31.82 -25.90 -17.71
N PRO A 106 30.53 -26.07 -17.35
CA PRO A 106 29.57 -26.69 -18.25
C PRO A 106 29.59 -25.98 -19.60
N LYS A 107 29.71 -26.76 -20.68
CA LYS A 107 29.84 -26.24 -22.05
C LYS A 107 28.67 -25.33 -22.46
N ASN A 108 27.53 -25.49 -21.78
CA ASN A 108 26.35 -24.66 -21.89
C ASN A 108 26.02 -24.11 -20.49
N PRO A 109 26.54 -22.92 -20.11
CA PRO A 109 26.00 -22.23 -18.94
C PRO A 109 24.51 -21.99 -19.18
N PRO A 110 23.65 -22.16 -18.16
CA PRO A 110 22.25 -21.78 -18.30
C PRO A 110 22.18 -20.31 -18.74
N PRO A 111 21.24 -19.95 -19.64
CA PRO A 111 21.10 -18.56 -20.04
C PRO A 111 20.90 -17.68 -18.80
N PRO A 112 21.47 -16.47 -18.77
CA PRO A 112 21.27 -15.57 -17.65
C PRO A 112 19.77 -15.37 -17.43
N ARG A 113 19.32 -15.50 -16.18
CA ARG A 113 17.93 -15.22 -15.82
C ARG A 113 17.69 -13.72 -16.04
N VAL A 114 17.03 -13.37 -17.14
CA VAL A 114 16.56 -12.01 -17.39
C VAL A 114 15.20 -11.85 -16.72
N TRP A 115 15.15 -11.08 -15.63
CA TRP A 115 13.88 -10.67 -15.04
C TRP A 115 13.27 -9.57 -15.92
N VAL A 116 12.34 -9.94 -16.79
CA VAL A 116 11.56 -8.94 -17.53
C VAL A 116 10.51 -8.38 -16.57
N GLN A 117 10.79 -7.20 -16.01
CA GLN A 117 9.78 -6.47 -15.26
C GLN A 117 8.65 -6.08 -16.22
N ARG A 118 7.47 -6.70 -16.04
CA ARG A 118 6.27 -6.39 -16.82
C ARG A 118 5.75 -5.02 -16.40
N ALA A 119 5.48 -4.15 -17.37
CA ALA A 119 4.92 -2.83 -17.12
C ALA A 119 3.74 -2.88 -16.13
N PRO A 120 3.65 -1.92 -15.19
CA PRO A 120 2.60 -1.92 -14.19
C PRO A 120 1.23 -1.83 -14.87
N ILE A 121 0.26 -2.58 -14.36
CA ILE A 121 -1.14 -2.40 -14.74
C ILE A 121 -1.59 -1.07 -14.11
N PRO A 122 -2.04 -0.08 -14.90
CA PRO A 122 -2.43 1.20 -14.34
C PRO A 122 -3.68 1.06 -13.45
N PRO A 123 -3.74 1.75 -12.29
CA PRO A 123 -4.96 1.80 -11.49
C PRO A 123 -6.07 2.48 -12.28
N THR A 124 -7.28 1.99 -12.11
CA THR A 124 -8.49 2.47 -12.79
C THR A 124 -9.43 3.20 -11.85
N THR A 125 -9.38 2.87 -10.55
CA THR A 125 -10.20 3.51 -9.52
C THR A 125 -9.37 3.91 -8.31
N VAL A 126 -9.91 4.81 -7.49
CA VAL A 126 -9.28 5.19 -6.20
C VAL A 126 -9.07 4.01 -5.25
N ARG A 127 -9.81 2.90 -5.41
CA ARG A 127 -9.65 1.69 -4.57
C ARG A 127 -8.35 0.95 -4.85
N ASP A 128 -7.82 1.07 -6.06
CA ASP A 128 -6.55 0.45 -6.44
C ASP A 128 -5.35 1.11 -5.74
N LEU A 129 -5.58 2.30 -5.16
CA LEU A 129 -4.62 3.06 -4.36
C LEU A 129 -4.95 3.05 -2.86
N ALA A 130 -5.62 2.00 -2.34
CA ALA A 130 -6.04 1.94 -0.94
C ALA A 130 -4.90 2.08 0.10
N SER A 131 -3.66 1.78 -0.30
CA SER A 131 -2.46 1.98 0.51
C SER A 131 -2.06 3.46 0.66
N PHE A 132 -2.56 4.34 -0.19
CA PHE A 132 -2.33 5.78 -0.14
C PHE A 132 -3.54 6.49 0.45
N GLN A 133 -3.30 7.37 1.41
CA GLN A 133 -4.35 8.14 2.07
C GLN A 133 -3.85 9.57 2.34
N PRO A 134 -4.67 10.60 2.07
CA PRO A 134 -4.29 11.96 2.42
C PRO A 134 -4.16 12.11 3.94
N LEU A 135 -3.32 13.05 4.36
CA LEU A 135 -3.18 13.42 5.76
C LEU A 135 -4.52 14.00 6.26
N PRO A 136 -4.90 13.76 7.54
CA PRO A 136 -6.09 14.36 8.12
C PRO A 136 -6.11 15.89 7.95
N PRO A 137 -7.23 16.47 7.48
CA PRO A 137 -7.36 17.92 7.39
C PRO A 137 -7.40 18.55 8.79
N GLY A 138 -6.79 19.72 8.95
CA GLY A 138 -6.89 20.53 10.17
C GLY A 138 -8.05 21.50 10.13
N ILE A 139 -8.56 21.85 11.31
CA ILE A 139 -9.57 22.90 11.53
C ILE A 139 -8.89 24.07 12.25
N LEU A 140 -9.08 25.28 11.74
CA LEU A 140 -8.64 26.53 12.36
C LEU A 140 -9.85 27.41 12.62
N ILE A 141 -9.83 28.10 13.76
CA ILE A 141 -10.91 28.98 14.19
C ILE A 141 -10.30 30.32 14.59
N GLU A 142 -10.92 31.41 14.17
CA GLU A 142 -10.55 32.77 14.57
C GLU A 142 -11.70 33.40 15.39
N PRO A 143 -11.40 34.13 16.48
CA PRO A 143 -10.06 34.56 16.93
C PRO A 143 -9.26 33.47 17.67
N GLY A 144 -9.84 32.30 17.89
CA GLY A 144 -9.24 31.14 18.55
C GLY A 144 -10.33 30.12 18.85
N SER A 145 -10.17 29.31 19.88
CA SER A 145 -11.19 28.34 20.33
C SER A 145 -12.39 28.98 21.06
N TRP A 146 -12.70 30.26 20.79
CA TRP A 146 -13.84 30.96 21.36
C TRP A 146 -14.50 31.89 20.34
N SER A 147 -15.77 32.23 20.52
CA SER A 147 -16.49 33.27 19.76
C SER A 147 -17.70 33.81 20.54
N LEU A 148 -18.46 34.72 19.95
CA LEU A 148 -19.66 35.33 20.52
C LEU A 148 -20.94 34.82 19.83
N PRO A 149 -22.08 34.79 20.55
CA PRO A 149 -23.35 34.41 19.97
C PRO A 149 -23.81 35.46 18.96
N ARG A 150 -24.49 35.00 17.90
CA ARG A 150 -25.08 35.81 16.82
C ARG A 150 -24.07 36.62 16.00
N VAL A 151 -22.78 36.28 16.10
CA VAL A 151 -21.70 36.89 15.33
C VAL A 151 -21.03 35.83 14.42
N PRO A 152 -20.57 36.19 13.21
CA PRO A 152 -19.81 35.26 12.36
C PRO A 152 -18.53 34.80 13.04
N THR A 153 -18.44 33.48 13.26
CA THR A 153 -17.22 32.79 13.67
C THR A 153 -16.52 32.27 12.44
N ASN A 154 -15.28 32.65 12.19
CA ASN A 154 -14.53 32.13 11.06
C ASN A 154 -13.93 30.78 11.40
N ILE A 155 -14.33 29.77 10.62
CA ILE A 155 -13.89 28.39 10.75
C ILE A 155 -13.38 27.99 9.37
N PHE A 156 -12.13 27.60 9.24
CA PHE A 156 -11.52 27.24 7.96
C PHE A 156 -10.56 26.06 8.12
N SER A 157 -10.07 25.53 7.01
CA SER A 157 -9.17 24.38 6.99
C SER A 157 -7.81 24.73 6.41
N ASN A 158 -6.78 23.99 6.83
CA ASN A 158 -5.46 23.99 6.19
C ASN A 158 -5.32 22.88 5.13
N ALA A 159 -6.39 22.14 4.80
CA ALA A 159 -6.32 21.13 3.77
C ALA A 159 -6.02 21.75 2.40
N GLY A 160 -4.87 21.35 1.86
CA GLY A 160 -4.41 21.70 0.52
C GLY A 160 -4.09 20.46 -0.31
N VAL A 161 -3.49 20.69 -1.47
CA VAL A 161 -2.99 19.62 -2.34
C VAL A 161 -1.84 18.88 -1.64
N GLN A 162 -1.88 17.55 -1.69
CA GLN A 162 -0.86 16.69 -1.09
C GLN A 162 -0.34 15.71 -2.15
N SER A 163 0.97 15.52 -2.23
CA SER A 163 1.59 14.46 -3.02
C SER A 163 2.23 13.43 -2.09
N GLN A 164 2.11 12.16 -2.43
CA GLN A 164 2.74 11.04 -1.74
C GLN A 164 3.44 10.15 -2.75
N SER A 165 4.72 9.86 -2.49
CA SER A 165 5.47 8.86 -3.26
C SER A 165 5.43 7.51 -2.54
N GLY A 166 5.37 6.43 -3.30
CA GLY A 166 5.41 5.08 -2.75
C GLY A 166 5.65 4.05 -3.83
N THR A 167 5.29 2.81 -3.54
CA THR A 167 5.30 1.73 -4.53
C THR A 167 3.93 1.10 -4.66
N LEU A 168 3.56 0.74 -5.89
CA LEU A 168 2.37 -0.04 -6.19
C LEU A 168 2.79 -1.23 -7.05
N LEU A 169 2.60 -2.45 -6.53
CA LEU A 169 2.99 -3.69 -7.22
C LEU A 169 4.47 -3.73 -7.64
N GLY A 170 5.35 -3.15 -6.82
CA GLY A 170 6.80 -3.09 -7.07
C GLY A 170 7.26 -1.94 -7.96
N TRP A 171 6.35 -1.07 -8.42
CA TRP A 171 6.66 0.09 -9.25
C TRP A 171 6.56 1.39 -8.47
N PRO A 172 7.52 2.32 -8.61
CA PRO A 172 7.42 3.63 -8.00
C PRO A 172 6.20 4.38 -8.55
N ILE A 173 5.48 5.06 -7.68
CA ILE A 173 4.30 5.85 -8.06
C ILE A 173 4.29 7.12 -7.22
N GLU A 174 3.80 8.22 -7.81
CA GLU A 174 3.40 9.41 -7.07
C GLU A 174 1.89 9.59 -7.19
N VAL A 175 1.23 9.77 -6.04
CA VAL A 175 -0.20 9.99 -5.91
C VAL A 175 -0.43 11.39 -5.40
N ARG A 176 -1.32 12.14 -6.05
CA ARG A 176 -1.72 13.49 -5.69
C ARG A 176 -3.18 13.52 -5.25
N PHE A 177 -3.41 14.08 -4.08
CA PHE A 177 -4.72 14.34 -3.50
C PHE A 177 -5.03 15.83 -3.60
N THR A 178 -6.13 16.17 -4.27
CA THR A 178 -6.60 17.56 -4.38
C THR A 178 -7.96 17.68 -3.68
N PRO A 179 -8.11 18.54 -2.66
CA PRO A 179 -9.38 18.70 -1.96
C PRO A 179 -10.42 19.34 -2.89
N GLN A 180 -11.62 18.78 -2.92
CA GLN A 180 -12.72 19.23 -3.79
C GLN A 180 -13.96 19.65 -2.99
N ARG A 181 -14.18 19.05 -1.81
CA ARG A 181 -15.40 19.28 -1.02
C ARG A 181 -15.11 19.18 0.46
N PHE A 182 -15.54 20.19 1.21
CA PHE A 182 -15.37 20.32 2.65
C PHE A 182 -16.74 20.23 3.31
N ARG A 183 -16.93 19.21 4.15
CA ARG A 183 -18.18 18.92 4.84
C ARG A 183 -18.02 19.23 6.32
N TRP A 184 -18.64 20.33 6.73
CA TRP A 184 -18.60 20.83 8.10
C TRP A 184 -19.83 20.35 8.88
N SER A 185 -19.61 19.98 10.14
CA SER A 185 -20.67 19.94 11.15
C SER A 185 -20.24 20.82 12.32
N TYR A 186 -21.09 21.76 12.71
CA TYR A 186 -20.73 22.81 13.67
C TYR A 186 -21.02 22.44 15.13
N GLY A 187 -21.71 21.32 15.37
CA GLY A 187 -22.01 20.82 16.72
C GLY A 187 -23.29 21.40 17.34
N ASP A 188 -23.94 22.36 16.69
CA ASP A 188 -25.24 22.93 17.04
C ASP A 188 -26.40 22.34 16.20
N GLY A 189 -26.13 21.28 15.44
CA GLY A 189 -27.05 20.66 14.49
C GLY A 189 -26.89 21.18 13.05
N ALA A 190 -26.27 22.34 12.85
CA ALA A 190 -26.03 22.88 11.51
C ALA A 190 -24.87 22.16 10.81
N ARG A 191 -24.98 22.08 9.47
CA ARG A 191 -23.98 21.49 8.58
C ARG A 191 -23.80 22.37 7.35
N ALA A 192 -22.61 22.36 6.77
CA ALA A 192 -22.33 23.04 5.52
C ALA A 192 -21.47 22.17 4.61
N THR A 193 -21.65 22.32 3.30
CA THR A 193 -20.77 21.73 2.30
C THR A 193 -20.29 22.83 1.37
N VAL A 194 -18.98 23.01 1.27
CA VAL A 194 -18.34 24.08 0.47
C VAL A 194 -17.22 23.48 -0.39
N SER A 195 -16.81 24.20 -1.44
CA SER A 195 -15.75 23.77 -2.37
C SER A 195 -14.34 24.23 -1.98
N GLY A 196 -14.23 25.22 -1.10
CA GLY A 196 -12.96 25.80 -0.68
C GLY A 196 -12.66 25.60 0.80
N ALA A 197 -11.38 25.62 1.16
CA ALA A 197 -10.92 25.49 2.54
C ALA A 197 -11.31 26.68 3.44
N GLY A 198 -11.69 27.81 2.84
CA GLY A 198 -11.82 29.09 3.54
C GLY A 198 -10.46 29.75 3.73
N SER A 199 -10.47 30.92 4.37
CA SER A 199 -9.27 31.71 4.62
C SER A 199 -9.38 32.40 5.98
N ARG A 200 -8.24 32.84 6.49
CA ARG A 200 -8.18 33.78 7.61
C ARG A 200 -8.96 35.06 7.31
N TRP A 201 -9.39 35.75 8.35
CA TRP A 201 -9.92 37.09 8.23
C TRP A 201 -8.92 38.03 7.52
N GLY A 202 -9.48 38.98 6.78
CA GLY A 202 -8.74 40.19 6.40
C GLY A 202 -8.63 41.16 7.58
N SER A 203 -8.69 42.45 7.30
CA SER A 203 -8.61 43.50 8.33
C SER A 203 -9.80 43.53 9.30
N LYS A 204 -10.97 43.02 8.90
CA LYS A 204 -12.19 43.03 9.71
C LYS A 204 -12.37 41.73 10.50
N ARG A 205 -12.03 41.74 11.80
CA ARG A 205 -12.36 40.67 12.74
C ARG A 205 -13.88 40.49 12.83
N PHE A 206 -14.33 39.25 13.03
CA PHE A 206 -15.76 38.89 13.04
C PHE A 206 -16.52 39.24 11.74
N GLY A 207 -15.81 39.49 10.64
CA GLY A 207 -16.39 39.59 9.31
C GLY A 207 -16.82 38.22 8.80
N LYS A 208 -17.92 38.17 8.04
CA LYS A 208 -18.37 36.95 7.36
C LYS A 208 -17.35 36.53 6.29
N THR A 209 -16.90 35.29 6.35
CA THR A 209 -16.09 34.60 5.33
C THR A 209 -16.93 33.53 4.61
N SER A 210 -16.36 32.90 3.58
CA SER A 210 -17.04 31.81 2.83
C SER A 210 -17.34 30.57 3.67
N THR A 211 -16.66 30.40 4.81
CA THR A 211 -16.79 29.25 5.71
C THR A 211 -17.17 29.66 7.13
N SER A 212 -17.61 30.91 7.33
CA SER A 212 -18.09 31.37 8.63
C SER A 212 -19.41 30.71 9.04
N HIS A 213 -19.57 30.50 10.34
CA HIS A 213 -20.83 30.04 10.94
C HIS A 213 -21.25 30.95 12.09
N VAL A 214 -22.57 31.07 12.30
CA VAL A 214 -23.15 31.91 13.36
C VAL A 214 -23.88 31.02 14.36
N TYR A 215 -23.40 31.00 15.60
CA TYR A 215 -24.03 30.25 16.69
C TYR A 215 -25.08 31.10 17.39
N ALA A 216 -26.26 30.53 17.67
CA ALA A 216 -27.37 31.28 18.27
C ALA A 216 -27.22 31.49 19.78
N ALA A 217 -26.63 30.53 20.49
CA ALA A 217 -26.57 30.47 21.94
C ALA A 217 -25.13 30.27 22.47
N PRO A 218 -24.83 30.75 23.68
CA PRO A 218 -23.61 30.38 24.40
C PRO A 218 -23.55 28.88 24.68
N GLY A 219 -22.34 28.32 24.68
CA GLY A 219 -22.13 26.89 24.91
C GLY A 219 -20.80 26.39 24.35
N THR A 220 -20.51 25.13 24.60
CA THR A 220 -19.34 24.45 24.03
C THR A 220 -19.80 23.58 22.87
N TYR A 221 -19.20 23.79 21.70
CA TYR A 221 -19.54 23.10 20.47
C TYR A 221 -18.34 22.31 19.95
N ARG A 222 -18.62 21.14 19.38
CA ARG A 222 -17.63 20.27 18.74
C ARG A 222 -17.76 20.38 17.23
N VAL A 223 -16.80 21.05 16.60
CA VAL A 223 -16.75 21.23 15.15
C VAL A 223 -16.00 20.05 14.52
N THR A 224 -16.55 19.47 13.46
CA THR A 224 -15.92 18.38 12.71
C THR A 224 -15.86 18.71 11.23
N LEU A 225 -14.81 18.22 10.57
CA LEU A 225 -14.57 18.38 9.15
C LEU A 225 -14.25 17.03 8.50
N GLN A 226 -14.95 16.75 7.41
CA GLN A 226 -14.58 15.71 6.44
C GLN A 226 -14.28 16.36 5.10
N VAL A 227 -13.18 16.00 4.45
CA VAL A 227 -12.79 16.51 3.14
C VAL A 227 -12.78 15.37 2.12
N ASP A 228 -13.41 15.58 0.98
CA ASP A 228 -13.36 14.67 -0.17
C ASP A 228 -12.27 15.15 -1.14
N TYR A 229 -11.35 14.25 -1.48
CA TYR A 229 -10.24 14.51 -2.38
C TYR A 229 -10.44 13.79 -3.72
N SER A 230 -10.20 14.49 -4.82
CA SER A 230 -9.92 13.86 -6.10
C SER A 230 -8.49 13.32 -6.09
N VAL A 231 -8.27 12.18 -6.74
CA VAL A 231 -6.97 11.51 -6.77
C VAL A 231 -6.44 11.48 -8.19
N SER A 232 -5.18 11.82 -8.36
CA SER A 232 -4.44 11.58 -9.60
C SER A 232 -3.11 10.89 -9.30
N TYR A 233 -2.53 10.21 -10.28
CA TYR A 233 -1.27 9.47 -10.11
C TYR A 233 -0.36 9.57 -11.33
N ARG A 234 0.92 9.20 -11.14
CA ARG A 234 1.89 8.97 -12.21
C ARG A 234 2.89 7.89 -11.81
N PHE A 235 3.34 7.06 -12.76
CA PHE A 235 4.34 6.00 -12.52
C PHE A 235 5.79 6.45 -12.75
N ASP A 236 6.02 7.65 -13.30
CA ASP A 236 7.34 8.19 -13.61
C ASP A 236 7.25 9.74 -13.68
N GLN A 237 8.13 10.40 -14.44
CA GLN A 237 8.04 11.84 -14.74
C GLN A 237 6.92 12.20 -15.75
N GLY A 238 6.05 11.25 -16.09
CA GLY A 238 4.88 11.50 -16.92
C GLY A 238 3.86 12.46 -16.28
N GLY A 239 2.83 12.80 -17.07
CA GLY A 239 1.70 13.59 -16.60
C GLY A 239 0.86 12.85 -15.56
N PHE A 240 0.20 13.61 -14.67
CA PHE A 240 -0.77 13.04 -13.73
C PHE A 240 -2.04 12.60 -14.44
N VAL A 241 -2.47 11.36 -14.19
CA VAL A 241 -3.72 10.79 -14.67
C VAL A 241 -4.75 10.83 -13.54
N SER A 242 -5.92 11.41 -13.77
CA SER A 242 -7.00 11.43 -12.78
C SER A 242 -7.67 10.07 -12.68
N LEU A 243 -8.01 9.66 -11.46
CA LEU A 243 -8.83 8.48 -11.20
C LEU A 243 -10.28 8.87 -11.00
N ALA A 244 -11.20 7.96 -11.35
CA ALA A 244 -12.61 8.12 -11.06
C ALA A 244 -12.89 7.87 -9.56
N GLY A 245 -13.76 8.72 -8.98
CA GLY A 245 -14.13 8.67 -7.57
C GLY A 245 -13.35 9.63 -6.68
N THR A 246 -13.60 9.56 -5.37
CA THR A 246 -12.95 10.39 -4.36
C THR A 246 -12.54 9.56 -3.16
N VAL A 247 -11.55 10.06 -2.43
CA VAL A 247 -11.15 9.55 -1.11
C VAL A 247 -11.52 10.58 -0.07
N SER A 248 -12.26 10.17 0.97
CA SER A 248 -12.66 11.06 2.06
C SER A 248 -11.71 10.91 3.25
N ARG A 249 -11.38 12.03 3.90
CA ARG A 249 -10.58 12.05 5.12
C ARG A 249 -11.19 12.97 6.16
N THR A 250 -11.24 12.48 7.39
CA THR A 250 -11.78 13.21 8.53
C THR A 250 -10.65 13.78 9.35
N GLY A 251 -10.77 15.06 9.73
CA GLY A 251 -9.83 15.74 10.61
C GLY A 251 -10.06 15.45 12.08
N ALA A 252 -9.10 15.83 12.92
CA ALA A 252 -9.36 15.92 14.35
C ALA A 252 -10.45 16.98 14.61
N PRO A 253 -11.39 16.72 15.54
CA PRO A 253 -12.41 17.71 15.91
C PRO A 253 -11.78 18.93 16.58
N ALA A 254 -12.42 20.08 16.45
CA ALA A 254 -12.07 21.28 17.21
C ALA A 254 -13.16 21.60 18.24
N THR A 255 -12.75 21.97 19.46
CA THR A 255 -13.65 22.49 20.49
C THR A 255 -13.73 24.01 20.37
N LEU A 256 -14.95 24.53 20.37
CA LEU A 256 -15.24 25.96 20.27
C LEU A 256 -16.16 26.37 21.42
N GLN A 257 -15.78 27.42 22.15
CA GLN A 257 -16.57 28.01 23.21
C GLN A 257 -17.29 29.27 22.73
N ILE A 258 -18.61 29.25 22.66
CA ILE A 258 -19.40 30.46 22.45
C ILE A 258 -19.66 31.08 23.82
N LEU A 259 -19.08 32.24 24.05
CA LEU A 259 -19.14 32.93 25.34
C LEU A 259 -20.53 33.52 25.58
N ARG A 260 -20.85 33.75 26.86
CA ARG A 260 -22.01 34.57 27.21
C ARG A 260 -21.62 36.04 27.08
N VAL A 261 -22.53 36.86 26.58
CA VAL A 261 -22.39 38.31 26.56
C VAL A 261 -23.45 38.87 27.50
N ASP A 262 -23.00 39.51 28.57
CA ASP A 262 -23.85 40.19 29.53
C ASP A 262 -23.62 41.69 29.37
N SER A 263 -24.70 42.45 29.20
CA SER A 263 -24.66 43.92 29.20
C SER A 263 -24.92 44.42 30.60
N VAL A 264 -24.00 45.21 31.15
CA VAL A 264 -24.23 45.99 32.37
C VAL A 264 -24.48 47.44 32.00
N LEU A 265 -25.36 48.10 32.75
CA LEU A 265 -25.56 49.54 32.61
C LEU A 265 -24.37 50.25 33.26
N VAL A 266 -23.80 51.22 32.56
CA VAL A 266 -22.74 52.10 33.05
C VAL A 266 -23.19 53.55 32.86
N ASP A 267 -22.80 54.44 33.77
CA ASP A 267 -23.19 55.86 33.69
C ASP A 267 -22.61 56.55 32.45
N GLU A 268 -21.40 56.16 32.03
CA GLU A 268 -20.76 56.60 30.80
C GLU A 268 -20.11 55.41 30.06
N GLY A 269 -20.23 55.39 28.73
CA GLY A 269 -19.60 54.36 27.90
C GLY A 269 -18.08 54.57 27.79
N CYS A 270 -17.31 53.49 27.69
CA CYS A 270 -15.85 53.62 27.55
C CYS A 270 -15.49 54.35 26.24
N PRO A 271 -14.44 55.20 26.25
CA PRO A 271 -13.87 55.74 25.02
C PRO A 271 -13.44 54.60 24.08
N GLN A 272 -13.40 54.86 22.76
CA GLN A 272 -13.03 53.83 21.79
C GLN A 272 -11.68 53.20 22.12
N GLY A 273 -11.65 51.89 22.34
CA GLY A 273 -10.45 51.13 22.71
C GLY A 273 -10.17 51.06 24.22
N GLY A 274 -10.95 51.74 25.06
CA GLY A 274 -10.74 51.81 26.52
C GLY A 274 -11.36 50.65 27.32
N LEU A 275 -11.97 49.64 26.70
CA LEU A 275 -12.54 48.50 27.45
C LEU A 275 -11.50 47.39 27.62
N VAL A 276 -10.92 47.27 28.81
CA VAL A 276 -9.93 46.26 29.19
C VAL A 276 -10.47 45.44 30.37
N GLN A 277 -10.59 44.12 30.20
CA GLN A 277 -11.13 43.19 31.22
C GLN A 277 -12.46 43.62 31.85
N GLY A 278 -13.34 44.27 31.07
CA GLY A 278 -14.64 44.73 31.56
C GLY A 278 -14.60 46.02 32.38
N ARG A 279 -13.50 46.77 32.35
CA ARG A 279 -13.38 48.12 32.91
C ARG A 279 -13.05 49.12 31.81
N CYS A 280 -13.53 50.35 31.98
CA CYS A 280 -13.08 51.48 31.18
C CYS A 280 -11.75 51.99 31.73
N GLU A 281 -10.72 52.03 30.90
CA GLU A 281 -9.42 52.67 31.13
C GLU A 281 -9.28 53.95 30.31
#